data_AF-J9BUT6-F1
#
_entry.id   AF-J9BUT6-F1
#
_cell.length_a   1.000
_cell.length_b   1.000
_cell.length_c   1.000
_cell.angle_alpha   90.00
_cell.angle_beta   90.00
_cell.angle_gamma   90.00
#
_symmetry.space_group_name_H-M   'P 1'
#
loop_
_entity.id
_entity.type
_entity.pdbx_description
1 polymer ?
#
loop_
_entity_poly.entity_id
_entity_poly.type
_entity_poly.pdbx_seq_one_letter_code
_entity_poly.pdbx_strand_id
1 'polypeptide(L)'
;MVDANLQRETILPSERAFAYKMKLDALKHQGARTDLTSAQLGRKLETADIVAEEAGESRNQVRRYIRLTELIPDLLNMVDEKKIAFNPAVELSYLKPEEQKGFSGGNGLCPDHSFSFTGTEAEKIQSGRKMQS
;
A
#
# COMPACT_ATOMS: atom_id res chain seq x y z
N MET A 1 35.56 -5.28 17.77
CA MET A 1 34.96 -6.58 18.15
C MET A 1 33.46 -6.39 18.03
N VAL A 2 32.89 -7.01 16.99
CA VAL A 2 31.47 -7.15 16.60
C VAL A 2 30.51 -6.13 17.23
N ASP A 3 30.22 -5.06 16.49
CA ASP A 3 28.99 -4.30 16.70
C ASP A 3 27.85 -5.31 16.69
N ALA A 4 27.20 -5.47 17.85
CA ALA A 4 26.00 -6.27 17.98
C ALA A 4 24.99 -5.68 17.01
N ASN A 5 24.88 -6.38 15.88
CA ASN A 5 24.12 -6.08 14.69
C ASN A 5 22.65 -6.05 15.10
N LEU A 6 22.24 -4.86 15.56
CA LEU A 6 20.90 -4.35 15.77
C LEU A 6 19.84 -5.46 15.65
N GLN A 7 19.62 -6.21 16.73
CA GLN A 7 18.41 -7.00 16.93
C GLN A 7 17.24 -6.02 17.10
N ARG A 8 16.94 -5.22 16.07
CA ARG A 8 15.60 -4.64 15.95
C ARG A 8 14.72 -5.83 15.64
N GLU A 9 13.78 -6.11 16.52
CA GLU A 9 12.60 -6.88 16.19
C GLU A 9 11.99 -6.24 14.93
N THR A 10 12.27 -6.84 13.77
CA THR A 10 11.77 -6.33 12.49
C THR A 10 10.32 -6.75 12.40
N ILE A 11 9.41 -5.87 12.83
CA ILE A 11 7.98 -6.03 12.58
C ILE A 11 7.78 -6.26 11.08
N LEU A 12 7.08 -7.34 10.73
CA LEU A 12 6.83 -7.67 9.34
C LEU A 12 5.98 -6.56 8.67
N PRO A 13 6.17 -6.31 7.37
CA PRO A 13 5.32 -5.38 6.63
C PRO A 13 3.82 -5.67 6.80
N SER A 14 3.41 -6.94 6.82
CA SER A 14 2.02 -7.35 7.06
C SER A 14 1.53 -7.03 8.48
N GLU A 15 2.30 -7.40 9.51
CA GLU A 15 1.98 -7.14 10.92
C GLU A 15 1.76 -5.65 11.15
N ARG A 16 2.67 -4.85 10.59
CA ARG A 16 2.60 -3.39 10.66
C ARG A 16 1.37 -2.84 9.93
N ALA A 17 1.03 -3.39 8.77
CA ALA A 17 -0.16 -3.03 8.01
C ALA A 17 -1.45 -3.30 8.81
N PHE A 18 -1.58 -4.48 9.41
CA PHE A 18 -2.73 -4.84 10.23
C PHE A 18 -2.81 -3.99 11.51
N ALA A 19 -1.69 -3.73 12.18
CA ALA A 19 -1.67 -2.85 13.36
C ALA A 19 -2.22 -1.45 13.04
N TYR A 20 -1.82 -0.86 11.91
CA TYR A 20 -2.36 0.43 11.46
C TYR A 20 -3.85 0.37 11.10
N LYS A 21 -4.29 -0.70 10.42
CA LYS A 21 -5.71 -0.87 10.09
C LYS A 21 -6.57 -1.00 11.34
N MET A 22 -6.16 -1.84 12.29
CA MET A 22 -6.84 -2.02 13.57
C MET A 22 -6.98 -0.71 14.35
N LYS A 23 -5.88 0.06 14.45
CA LYS A 23 -5.90 1.36 15.14
C LYS A 23 -6.80 2.37 14.44
N LEU A 24 -6.71 2.45 13.11
CA LEU A 24 -7.54 3.35 12.33
C LEU A 24 -9.03 3.00 12.47
N ASP A 25 -9.38 1.71 12.52
CA ASP A 25 -10.76 1.28 12.75
C ASP A 25 -11.23 1.55 14.19
N ALA A 26 -10.38 1.35 15.19
CA ALA A 26 -10.68 1.72 16.58
C ALA A 26 -11.00 3.22 16.72
N LEU A 27 -10.20 4.10 16.08
CA LEU A 27 -10.44 5.55 16.08
C LEU A 27 -11.76 5.92 15.37
N LYS A 28 -12.10 5.24 14.28
CA LYS A 28 -13.41 5.43 13.61
C LYS A 28 -14.58 5.05 14.52
N HIS A 29 -14.45 3.95 15.27
CA HIS A 29 -15.49 3.48 16.18
C HIS A 29 -15.64 4.41 17.40
N GLN A 30 -14.53 4.93 17.94
CA GLN A 30 -14.57 5.90 19.06
C GLN A 30 -15.09 7.29 18.63
N GLY A 31 -14.84 7.71 17.39
CA GLY A 31 -15.32 8.98 16.82
C GLY A 31 -16.77 8.97 16.30
N ALA A 32 -17.51 7.87 16.48
CA ALA A 32 -18.88 7.70 16.02
C ALA A 32 -19.91 8.44 16.90
N ARG A 33 -19.81 9.76 17.00
CA ARG A 33 -21.00 10.59 17.24
C ARG A 33 -21.80 10.65 15.94
N THR A 34 -22.96 10.03 15.93
CA THR A 34 -23.83 9.79 14.76
C THR A 34 -24.54 11.04 14.22
N ASP A 35 -24.27 12.23 14.77
CA ASP A 35 -25.14 13.42 14.58
C ASP A 35 -24.50 14.59 13.82
N LEU A 36 -23.35 14.38 13.15
CA LEU A 36 -22.73 15.44 12.35
C LEU A 36 -22.51 14.97 10.91
N THR A 37 -23.31 15.52 10.01
CA THR A 37 -23.24 15.40 8.55
C THR A 37 -22.08 16.22 7.99
N SER A 38 -20.84 15.88 8.39
CA SER A 38 -19.64 16.27 7.65
C SER A 38 -18.84 15.04 7.23
N ALA A 39 -18.46 15.09 5.95
CA ALA A 39 -17.88 14.08 5.07
C ALA A 39 -17.17 12.90 5.76
N GLN A 40 -17.69 11.68 5.51
CA GLN A 40 -17.04 10.41 5.83
C GLN A 40 -15.59 10.33 5.30
N LEU A 41 -15.27 11.06 4.23
CA LEU A 41 -13.92 11.21 3.69
C LEU A 41 -13.03 12.11 4.57
N GLY A 42 -13.53 13.24 5.08
CA GLY A 42 -12.79 14.15 5.97
C GLY A 42 -12.35 13.46 7.27
N ARG A 43 -13.23 12.65 7.88
CA ARG A 43 -12.86 11.86 9.07
C ARG A 43 -11.83 10.76 8.80
N LYS A 44 -11.88 10.13 7.62
CA LYS A 44 -10.82 9.18 7.18
C LYS A 44 -9.49 9.88 6.97
N LEU A 45 -9.53 11.15 6.55
CA LEU A 45 -8.35 11.97 6.43
C LEU A 45 -7.73 12.19 7.82
N GLU A 46 -8.48 12.74 8.77
CA GLU A 46 -8.00 13.06 10.12
C GLU A 46 -7.52 11.83 10.91
N THR A 47 -8.25 10.72 10.86
CA THR A 47 -7.85 9.49 11.56
C THR A 47 -6.52 8.93 11.08
N ALA A 48 -6.21 9.04 9.79
CA ALA A 48 -4.91 8.63 9.27
C ALA A 48 -3.77 9.57 9.72
N ASP A 49 -4.07 10.84 10.00
CA ASP A 49 -3.08 11.81 10.51
C ASP A 49 -2.72 11.48 11.97
N ILE A 50 -3.71 11.15 12.80
CA ILE A 50 -3.51 10.72 14.19
C ILE A 50 -2.65 9.44 14.26
N VAL A 51 -2.96 8.42 13.44
CA VAL A 51 -2.17 7.18 13.40
C VAL A 51 -0.72 7.45 12.97
N ALA A 52 -0.51 8.38 12.05
CA ALA A 52 0.80 8.76 11.54
C ALA A 52 1.64 9.50 12.58
N GLU A 53 1.04 10.47 13.29
CA GLU A 53 1.69 11.20 14.38
C GLU A 53 2.15 10.24 15.49
N GLU A 54 1.27 9.37 15.96
CA GLU A 54 1.59 8.41 17.02
C GLU A 54 2.63 7.36 16.59
N ALA A 55 2.69 7.03 15.30
CA ALA A 55 3.70 6.12 14.75
C ALA A 55 5.03 6.80 14.41
N GLY A 56 5.11 8.14 14.49
CA GLY A 56 6.28 8.90 14.05
C GLY A 56 6.52 8.82 12.53
N GLU A 57 5.45 8.64 11.75
CA GLU A 57 5.52 8.38 10.32
C GLU A 57 4.72 9.39 9.50
N SER A 58 4.96 9.42 8.18
CA SER A 58 4.12 10.20 7.30
C SER A 58 2.76 9.52 7.12
N ARG A 59 1.71 10.33 7.03
CA ARG A 59 0.36 9.91 6.64
C ARG A 59 0.34 9.03 5.39
N ASN A 60 1.14 9.38 4.39
CA ASN A 60 1.24 8.61 3.15
C ASN A 60 1.81 7.21 3.43
N GLN A 61 2.80 7.10 4.30
CA GLN A 61 3.39 5.80 4.66
C GLN A 61 2.37 4.92 5.40
N VAL A 62 1.64 5.47 6.36
CA VAL A 62 0.54 4.75 7.04
C VAL A 62 -0.50 4.23 6.04
N ARG A 63 -0.93 5.06 5.09
CA ARG A 63 -1.89 4.65 4.05
C ARG A 63 -1.37 3.52 3.18
N ARG A 64 -0.09 3.59 2.77
CA ARG A 64 0.55 2.57 1.94
C ARG A 64 0.65 1.23 2.68
N TYR A 65 0.94 1.26 3.98
CA TYR A 65 0.89 0.04 4.80
C TYR A 65 -0.54 -0.50 4.91
N ILE A 66 -1.53 0.35 5.23
CA ILE A 66 -2.94 -0.10 5.29
C ILE A 66 -3.38 -0.71 3.96
N ARG A 67 -2.90 -0.18 2.83
CA ARG A 67 -3.17 -0.74 1.51
C ARG A 67 -2.70 -2.19 1.34
N LEU A 68 -1.59 -2.60 1.95
CA LEU A 68 -1.15 -4.00 1.91
C LEU A 68 -2.19 -4.97 2.48
N THR A 69 -3.08 -4.54 3.38
CA THR A 69 -4.15 -5.40 3.92
C THR A 69 -5.25 -5.75 2.89
N GLU A 70 -5.21 -5.14 1.70
CA GLU A 70 -6.08 -5.45 0.57
C GLU A 70 -5.43 -6.43 -0.43
N LEU A 71 -4.20 -6.88 -0.14
CA LEU A 71 -3.56 -7.95 -0.90
C LEU A 71 -4.14 -9.30 -0.54
N ILE A 72 -4.17 -10.21 -1.52
CA ILE A 72 -4.43 -11.63 -1.26
C ILE A 72 -3.32 -12.21 -0.36
N PRO A 73 -3.62 -13.23 0.47
CA PRO A 73 -2.67 -13.78 1.44
C PRO A 73 -1.33 -14.21 0.81
N ASP A 74 -1.36 -14.81 -0.38
CA ASP A 74 -0.15 -15.27 -1.06
C ASP A 74 0.81 -14.13 -1.40
N LEU A 75 0.29 -13.02 -1.94
CA LEU A 75 1.11 -11.84 -2.24
C LEU A 75 1.62 -11.18 -0.98
N LEU A 76 0.81 -11.13 0.08
CA LEU A 76 1.23 -10.56 1.36
C LEU A 76 2.37 -11.38 1.99
N ASN A 77 2.28 -12.71 1.95
CA ASN A 77 3.37 -13.59 2.39
C ASN A 77 4.65 -13.37 1.57
N MET A 78 4.54 -13.18 0.25
CA MET A 78 5.69 -12.86 -0.61
C MET A 78 6.36 -11.52 -0.25
N VAL A 79 5.62 -10.55 0.30
CA VAL A 79 6.19 -9.29 0.80
C VAL A 79 6.97 -9.53 2.09
N ASP A 80 6.41 -10.30 3.02
CA ASP A 80 7.08 -10.61 4.30
C ASP A 80 8.34 -11.46 4.09
N GLU A 81 8.28 -12.39 3.15
CA GLU A 81 9.43 -13.18 2.68
C GLU A 81 10.42 -12.38 1.83
N LYS A 82 10.15 -11.08 1.58
CA LYS A 82 10.97 -10.17 0.76
C LYS A 82 11.16 -10.62 -0.69
N LYS A 83 10.27 -11.48 -1.20
CA LYS A 83 10.22 -11.88 -2.62
C LYS A 83 9.64 -10.76 -3.49
N ILE A 84 8.74 -9.95 -2.94
CA ILE A 84 8.20 -8.74 -3.57
C ILE A 84 8.56 -7.53 -2.71
N ALA A 85 9.08 -6.48 -3.34
CA ALA A 85 9.36 -5.23 -2.65
C ALA A 85 8.07 -4.48 -2.26
N PHE A 86 8.14 -3.68 -1.20
CA PHE A 86 7.00 -2.93 -0.67
C PHE A 86 6.29 -2.05 -1.73
N ASN A 87 7.05 -1.34 -2.57
CA ASN A 87 6.46 -0.42 -3.55
C ASN A 87 5.58 -1.15 -4.59
N PRO A 88 6.06 -2.20 -5.31
CA PRO A 88 5.21 -3.03 -6.16
C PRO A 88 3.98 -3.61 -5.45
N ALA A 89 4.14 -4.08 -4.20
CA ALA A 89 3.04 -4.63 -3.43
C ALA A 89 1.93 -3.60 -3.16
N VAL A 90 2.31 -2.35 -2.92
CA VAL A 90 1.34 -1.25 -2.80
C VAL A 90 0.57 -1.06 -4.11
N GLU A 91 1.22 -1.08 -5.27
CA GLU A 91 0.53 -0.96 -6.56
C GLU A 91 -0.43 -2.14 -6.81
N LEU A 92 -0.01 -3.37 -6.50
CA LEU A 92 -0.84 -4.58 -6.63
C LEU A 92 -2.08 -4.52 -5.73
N SER A 93 -2.01 -3.85 -4.58
CA SER A 93 -3.16 -3.73 -3.66
C SER A 93 -4.32 -2.89 -4.20
N TYR A 94 -4.12 -2.16 -5.30
CA TYR A 94 -5.19 -1.43 -6.00
C TYR A 94 -5.95 -2.30 -7.00
N LEU A 95 -5.43 -3.49 -7.33
CA LEU A 95 -6.08 -4.44 -8.22
C LEU A 95 -7.15 -5.24 -7.48
N LYS A 96 -8.13 -5.77 -8.23
CA LYS A 96 -9.13 -6.68 -7.66
C LYS A 96 -8.46 -7.99 -7.23
N PRO A 97 -9.01 -8.70 -6.23
CA PRO A 97 -8.45 -9.99 -5.78
C PRO A 97 -8.29 -11.02 -6.91
N GLU A 98 -9.14 -10.98 -7.93
CA GLU A 98 -9.05 -11.87 -9.10
C GLU A 98 -7.84 -11.54 -9.99
N GLU A 99 -7.57 -10.26 -10.21
CA GLU A 99 -6.41 -9.78 -10.99
C GLU A 99 -5.10 -10.04 -10.24
N GLN A 100 -5.12 -9.92 -8.90
CA GLN A 100 -3.96 -10.20 -8.05
C GLN A 100 -3.49 -11.66 -8.12
N LYS A 101 -4.41 -12.62 -8.29
CA LYS A 101 -4.07 -14.06 -8.39
C LYS A 101 -3.13 -14.36 -9.56
N GLY A 102 -3.19 -13.57 -10.64
CA GLY A 102 -2.27 -13.70 -11.77
C GLY A 102 -0.79 -13.47 -11.39
N PHE A 103 -0.54 -12.79 -10.27
CA PHE A 103 0.81 -12.45 -9.81
C PHE A 103 1.35 -13.37 -8.69
N SER A 104 0.50 -14.18 -8.04
CA SER A 104 0.91 -15.03 -6.91
C SER A 104 1.49 -16.40 -7.29
N GLY A 105 1.52 -16.76 -8.59
CA GLY A 105 2.28 -17.92 -9.08
C GLY A 105 1.60 -19.29 -8.90
N GLY A 106 0.29 -19.35 -8.71
CA GLY A 106 -0.48 -20.61 -8.71
C GLY A 106 -1.29 -20.76 -9.99
N ASN A 107 -1.06 -21.85 -10.75
CA ASN A 107 -1.90 -22.28 -11.88
C ASN A 107 -3.40 -21.98 -11.66
N GLY A 108 -3.99 -21.10 -12.46
CA GLY A 108 -5.43 -20.87 -12.43
C GLY A 108 -5.90 -19.60 -13.12
N LEU A 109 -5.98 -19.67 -14.45
CA LEU A 109 -6.86 -18.87 -15.31
C LEU A 109 -6.53 -17.36 -15.41
N CYS A 110 -5.64 -17.04 -16.34
CA CYS A 110 -5.83 -15.84 -17.15
C CYS A 110 -6.83 -16.22 -18.27
N PRO A 111 -8.08 -15.71 -18.31
CA PRO A 111 -8.80 -15.64 -19.56
C PRO A 111 -8.04 -14.64 -20.44
N ASP A 112 -7.46 -15.17 -21.51
CA ASP A 112 -6.98 -14.54 -22.74
C ASP A 112 -7.29 -13.04 -23.00
N HIS A 113 -6.84 -12.12 -22.15
CA HIS A 113 -6.62 -10.75 -22.61
C HIS A 113 -5.13 -10.50 -22.76
N SER A 114 -4.70 -10.60 -24.02
CA SER A 114 -3.45 -10.13 -24.59
C SER A 114 -3.10 -8.71 -24.13
N PHE A 115 -2.43 -8.60 -22.97
CA PHE A 115 -1.75 -7.37 -22.59
C PHE A 115 -0.33 -7.41 -23.16
N SER A 116 -0.24 -7.11 -24.46
CA SER A 116 1.01 -6.80 -25.13
C SER A 116 1.52 -5.44 -24.63
N PHE A 117 2.47 -5.45 -23.68
CA PHE A 117 3.24 -4.28 -23.33
C PHE A 117 4.41 -4.15 -24.30
N THR A 118 4.15 -3.69 -25.53
CA THR A 118 5.23 -3.24 -26.40
C THR A 118 5.72 -1.89 -25.88
N GLY A 119 6.87 -1.92 -25.20
CA GLY A 119 7.54 -0.73 -24.73
C GLY A 119 7.92 0.19 -25.88
N THR A 120 7.39 1.40 -25.87
CA THR A 120 8.01 2.65 -26.36
C THR A 120 7.01 3.77 -26.10
N GLU A 121 7.04 4.36 -24.90
CA GLU A 121 6.55 5.73 -24.62
C GLU A 121 7.25 6.30 -23.36
N ALA A 122 8.55 5.98 -23.19
CA ALA A 122 9.39 6.60 -22.16
C ALA A 122 10.23 7.78 -22.69
N GLU A 123 10.02 8.24 -23.93
CA GLU A 123 10.86 9.24 -24.59
C GLU A 123 10.11 10.48 -25.11
N LYS A 124 8.92 10.78 -24.57
CA LYS A 124 8.14 12.00 -24.93
C LYS A 124 7.93 13.00 -23.80
N ILE A 125 8.71 12.93 -22.71
CA ILE A 125 8.67 13.91 -21.62
C ILE A 125 10.05 14.53 -21.40
N GLN A 126 10.72 15.00 -22.47
CA GLN A 126 11.86 15.91 -22.32
C GLN A 126 12.01 16.97 -23.42
N SER A 127 11.18 16.96 -24.49
CA SER A 127 11.34 17.87 -25.64
C SER A 127 10.19 18.89 -25.81
N GLY A 128 9.65 19.42 -24.71
CA GLY A 128 8.57 20.43 -24.73
C GLY A 128 8.93 21.79 -24.14
N ARG A 129 10.20 22.04 -23.77
CA ARG A 129 10.61 23.27 -23.10
C ARG A 129 11.77 23.95 -23.84
N LYS A 130 11.54 24.37 -25.08
CA LYS A 130 12.33 25.42 -25.77
C LYS A 130 11.61 25.85 -27.06
N MET A 131 10.61 26.72 -26.92
CA MET A 131 10.24 27.71 -27.95
C MET A 131 9.57 28.89 -27.23
N GLN A 132 10.37 29.62 -26.45
CA GLN A 132 10.18 31.06 -26.28
C GLN A 132 11.43 31.71 -26.88
N SER A 133 11.29 32.21 -28.11
CA SER A 133 11.74 33.53 -28.52
C SER A 133 11.22 33.85 -29.91
#